data_AF-A0A954XWV6-F1
#
_entry.id   AF-A0A954XWV6-F1
#
_cell.length_a   1.000
_cell.length_b   1.000
_cell.length_c   1.000
_cell.angle_alpha   90.00
_cell.angle_beta   90.00
_cell.angle_gamma   90.00
#
_symmetry.space_group_name_H-M   'P 1'
#
loop_
_entity.id
_entity.type
_entity.pdbx_description
1 polymer ?
#
loop_
_entity_poly.entity_id
_entity_poly.type
_entity_poly.pdbx_seq_one_letter_code
_entity_poly.pdbx_strand_id
1 'polypeptide(L)'
;MIPARQAPDDADPRRELARRRLEAARAELEAAESQGRGPAHTRRGGAASPPVRLRDLRPSITMSAWLHGLLLTGSVTIAALGGVLAWHMMSLMFMAGRFVAAPVAVIALATLAYCSNCFLGVVISTSLGPTTIGEAIESDWREWIWTLPSSFGIAAAALALGTAIGLLVEPAERRTTTTIVTLLTYPILQLSTLETGSVLQPFSAPVWRSLVTKPHAWCVVFLASLALVEGLLGIATRTLRDPPYLTAAVVAPLGAVGLLIYAWLLGQLARVISTEE
;
A
#
# COMPACT_ATOMS: atom_id res chain seq x y z
N MET A 1 2.25 40.26 -47.69
CA MET A 1 3.49 39.80 -47.01
C MET A 1 3.55 40.50 -45.67
N ILE A 2 3.26 39.77 -44.57
CA ILE A 2 3.34 40.32 -43.21
C ILE A 2 4.69 39.86 -42.65
N PRO A 3 5.59 40.77 -42.21
CA PRO A 3 6.86 40.37 -41.62
C PRO A 3 6.62 39.62 -40.32
N ALA A 4 7.24 38.45 -40.18
CA ALA A 4 7.19 37.65 -38.97
C ALA A 4 7.81 38.44 -37.81
N ARG A 5 6.98 38.83 -36.83
CA ARG A 5 7.46 39.35 -35.54
C ARG A 5 8.25 38.22 -34.87
N GLN A 6 9.57 38.34 -34.84
CA GLN A 6 10.40 37.61 -33.88
C GLN A 6 9.96 38.07 -32.48
N ALA A 7 9.31 37.18 -31.73
CA ALA A 7 9.04 37.45 -30.32
C ALA A 7 10.38 37.64 -29.60
N PRO A 8 10.51 38.65 -28.73
CA PRO A 8 11.72 38.82 -27.93
C PRO A 8 11.93 37.56 -27.10
N ASP A 9 13.12 36.96 -27.26
CA ASP A 9 13.61 35.82 -26.49
C ASP A 9 13.96 36.31 -25.07
N ASP A 10 12.94 36.78 -24.34
CA ASP A 10 13.07 37.13 -22.93
C ASP A 10 13.32 35.81 -22.19
N ALA A 11 14.60 35.56 -21.95
CA ALA A 11 15.11 34.39 -21.26
C ALA A 11 14.41 34.25 -19.90
N ASP A 12 13.41 33.38 -19.85
CA ASP A 12 12.70 33.06 -18.62
C ASP A 12 13.72 32.58 -17.57
N PRO A 13 13.91 33.30 -16.45
CA PRO A 13 14.90 32.95 -15.42
C PRO A 13 14.67 31.55 -14.83
N ARG A 14 13.45 31.01 -14.95
CA ARG A 14 13.13 29.63 -14.56
C ARG A 14 13.78 28.60 -15.47
N ARG A 15 13.87 28.87 -16.78
CA ARG A 15 14.55 27.98 -17.75
C ARG A 15 16.04 27.93 -17.49
N GLU A 16 16.65 29.07 -17.17
CA GLU A 16 18.07 29.14 -16.80
C GLU A 16 18.35 28.39 -15.48
N LEU A 17 17.50 28.54 -14.46
CA LEU A 17 17.61 27.77 -13.21
C LEU A 17 17.44 26.26 -13.44
N ALA A 18 16.47 25.86 -14.27
CA ALA A 18 16.23 24.46 -14.61
C ALA A 18 17.45 23.86 -15.33
N ARG A 19 18.03 24.60 -16.29
CA ARG A 19 19.23 24.20 -17.01
C ARG A 19 20.42 23.99 -16.06
N ARG A 20 20.65 24.92 -15.14
CA ARG A 20 21.72 24.80 -14.12
C ARG A 20 21.55 23.57 -13.22
N ARG A 21 20.32 23.26 -12.79
CA ARG A 21 20.04 22.05 -12.00
C ARG A 21 20.31 20.77 -12.80
N LEU A 22 19.97 20.78 -14.08
CA LEU A 22 20.16 19.63 -14.96
C LEU A 22 21.65 19.40 -15.25
N GLU A 23 22.42 20.48 -15.45
CA GLU A 23 23.88 20.42 -15.60
C GLU A 23 24.57 19.97 -14.29
N ALA A 24 24.12 20.44 -13.12
CA ALA A 24 24.64 20.00 -11.83
C ALA A 24 24.35 18.51 -11.57
N ALA A 25 23.12 18.04 -11.84
CA ALA A 25 22.75 16.64 -11.69
C ALA A 25 23.55 15.73 -12.63
N ARG A 26 23.81 16.16 -13.88
CA ARG A 26 24.69 15.43 -14.82
C ARG A 26 26.12 15.35 -14.30
N ALA A 27 26.67 16.46 -13.80
CA ALA A 27 28.01 16.49 -13.24
C ALA A 27 28.16 15.59 -12.00
N GLU A 28 27.15 15.54 -11.13
CA GLU A 28 27.12 14.60 -10.00
C GLU A 28 27.08 13.13 -10.47
N LEU A 29 26.33 12.84 -11.53
CA LEU A 29 26.23 11.50 -12.11
C LEU A 29 27.57 11.07 -12.72
N GLU A 30 28.21 11.96 -13.50
CA GLU A 30 29.53 11.73 -14.11
C GLU A 30 30.63 11.62 -13.04
N ALA A 31 30.56 12.40 -11.96
CA ALA A 31 31.47 12.30 -10.82
C ALA A 31 31.31 10.97 -10.07
N ALA A 32 30.08 10.48 -9.91
CA ALA A 32 29.81 9.17 -9.33
C ALA A 32 30.36 8.05 -10.22
N GLU A 33 30.10 8.11 -11.53
CA GLU A 33 30.60 7.15 -12.52
C GLU A 33 32.14 7.09 -12.58
N SER A 34 32.81 8.25 -12.61
CA SER A 34 34.27 8.33 -12.63
C SER A 34 34.95 7.83 -11.35
N GLN A 35 34.28 7.92 -10.20
CA GLN A 35 34.75 7.34 -8.93
C GLN A 35 34.54 5.81 -8.86
N GLY A 36 34.03 5.17 -9.91
CA GLY A 36 33.61 3.76 -9.86
C GLY A 36 32.42 3.53 -8.91
N ARG A 37 31.86 4.61 -8.35
CA ARG A 37 30.57 4.63 -7.67
C ARG A 37 29.50 4.83 -8.72
N GLY A 38 29.39 3.90 -9.66
CA GLY A 38 28.22 3.86 -10.54
C GLY A 38 26.96 4.00 -9.68
N PRO A 39 25.91 4.70 -10.16
CA PRO A 39 24.71 4.98 -9.38
C PRO A 39 24.29 3.70 -8.66
N ALA A 40 24.38 3.73 -7.32
CA ALA A 40 24.34 2.54 -6.46
C ALA A 40 23.00 1.78 -6.53
N HIS A 41 22.10 2.18 -7.43
CA HIS A 41 20.73 1.69 -7.52
C HIS A 41 20.35 0.99 -8.83
N THR A 42 21.17 0.94 -9.89
CA THR A 42 20.63 0.41 -11.17
C THR A 42 21.47 -0.61 -11.92
N ARG A 43 22.62 -1.09 -11.42
CA ARG A 43 23.31 -2.20 -12.11
C ARG A 43 24.11 -3.11 -11.18
N ARG A 44 23.40 -3.90 -10.37
CA ARG A 44 23.94 -5.19 -9.90
C ARG A 44 24.04 -6.11 -11.12
N GLY A 45 25.15 -6.03 -11.84
CA GLY A 45 25.48 -7.01 -12.86
C GLY A 45 25.63 -8.38 -12.22
N GLY A 46 24.80 -9.35 -12.65
CA GLY A 46 25.07 -10.78 -12.89
C GLY A 46 25.78 -11.65 -11.83
N ALA A 47 26.30 -11.11 -10.74
CA ALA A 47 26.80 -11.90 -9.63
C ALA A 47 25.56 -12.48 -8.94
N ALA A 48 25.38 -13.80 -9.07
CA ALA A 48 24.31 -14.54 -8.43
C ALA A 48 24.14 -14.05 -7.00
N SER A 49 22.97 -13.45 -6.71
CA SER A 49 22.68 -12.96 -5.37
C SER A 49 22.87 -14.14 -4.41
N PRO A 50 23.68 -14.00 -3.34
CA PRO A 50 23.89 -15.10 -2.40
C PRO A 50 22.54 -15.60 -1.89
N PRO A 51 22.38 -16.91 -1.66
CA PRO A 51 21.11 -17.49 -1.25
C PRO A 51 20.59 -16.79 0.00
N VAL A 52 19.34 -16.32 -0.07
CA VAL A 52 18.66 -15.62 1.04
C VAL A 52 18.64 -16.55 2.25
N ARG A 53 19.32 -16.16 3.34
CA ARG A 53 19.29 -16.95 4.58
C ARG A 53 18.07 -16.53 5.40
N LEU A 54 17.45 -17.46 6.12
CA LEU A 54 16.33 -17.18 7.03
C LEU A 54 16.63 -16.05 8.04
N ARG A 55 17.90 -15.90 8.44
CA ARG A 55 18.34 -14.81 9.34
C ARG A 55 18.24 -13.43 8.70
N ASP A 56 18.33 -13.35 7.38
CA ASP A 56 18.25 -12.12 6.59
C ASP A 56 16.77 -11.71 6.38
N LEU A 57 15.82 -12.57 6.76
CA LEU A 57 14.39 -12.28 6.78
C LEU A 57 13.94 -11.59 8.08
N ARG A 58 14.86 -11.28 9.01
CA ARG A 58 14.50 -10.50 10.20
C ARG A 58 14.24 -9.05 9.80
N PRO A 59 13.01 -8.53 9.97
CA PRO A 59 12.76 -7.13 9.69
C PRO A 59 13.60 -6.27 10.65
N SER A 60 14.48 -5.44 10.09
CA SER A 60 15.15 -4.40 10.86
C SER A 60 14.20 -3.21 10.97
N ILE A 61 13.44 -3.17 12.07
CA ILE A 61 12.47 -2.10 12.31
C ILE A 61 13.25 -0.85 12.72
N THR A 62 13.25 0.17 11.87
CA THR A 62 13.84 1.47 12.19
C THR A 62 12.94 2.23 13.18
N MET A 63 13.51 3.21 13.90
CA MET A 63 12.71 4.07 14.79
C MET A 63 11.58 4.79 14.03
N SER A 64 11.85 5.19 12.77
CA SER A 64 10.83 5.76 11.88
C SER A 64 9.68 4.78 11.63
N ALA A 65 9.97 3.51 11.33
CA ALA A 65 8.92 2.50 11.12
C ALA A 65 8.05 2.28 12.37
N TRP A 66 8.65 2.31 13.57
CA TRP A 66 7.88 2.29 14.83
C TRP A 66 6.96 3.49 14.98
N LEU A 67 7.46 4.69 14.70
CA LEU A 67 6.67 5.92 14.76
C LEU A 67 5.47 5.86 13.81
N HIS A 68 5.68 5.45 12.56
CA HIS A 68 4.61 5.28 11.58
C HIS A 68 3.61 4.20 11.99
N GLY A 69 4.07 3.09 12.57
CA GLY A 69 3.19 2.06 13.12
C GLY A 69 2.29 2.58 14.24
N LEU A 70 2.83 3.39 15.16
CA LEU A 70 2.07 4.02 16.24
C LEU A 70 1.07 5.05 15.72
N LEU A 71 1.50 5.91 14.78
CA LEU A 71 0.63 6.90 14.13
C LEU A 71 -0.50 6.26 13.33
N LEU A 72 -0.21 5.16 12.64
CA LEU A 72 -1.20 4.38 11.89
C LEU A 72 -2.22 3.76 12.86
N THR A 73 -1.74 3.13 13.92
CA THR A 73 -2.57 2.54 14.98
C THR A 73 -3.49 3.60 15.60
N GLY A 74 -2.93 4.75 15.96
CA GLY A 74 -3.68 5.87 16.54
C GLY A 74 -4.73 6.43 15.59
N SER A 75 -4.37 6.68 14.33
CA SER A 75 -5.30 7.24 13.33
C SER A 75 -6.46 6.30 13.01
N VAL A 76 -6.21 5.00 12.80
CA VAL A 76 -7.27 4.00 12.58
C VAL A 76 -8.18 3.89 13.81
N THR A 77 -7.62 3.94 15.01
CA THR A 77 -8.41 3.90 16.26
C THR A 77 -9.31 5.13 16.40
N ILE A 78 -8.77 6.34 16.17
CA ILE A 78 -9.54 7.59 16.21
C ILE A 78 -10.65 7.58 15.16
N ALA A 79 -10.36 7.16 13.93
CA ALA A 79 -11.34 7.07 12.86
C ALA A 79 -12.47 6.07 13.20
N ALA A 80 -12.12 4.90 13.74
CA ALA A 80 -13.10 3.89 14.15
C ALA A 80 -14.00 4.38 15.29
N LEU A 81 -13.43 5.00 16.33
CA LEU A 81 -14.19 5.60 17.42
C LEU A 81 -15.09 6.75 16.94
N GLY A 82 -14.59 7.59 16.04
CA GLY A 82 -15.39 8.63 15.39
C GLY A 82 -16.57 8.06 14.62
N GLY A 83 -16.36 6.95 13.89
CA GLY A 83 -17.42 6.22 13.19
C GLY A 83 -18.49 5.68 14.13
N VAL A 84 -18.09 5.06 15.24
CA VAL A 84 -19.01 4.57 16.29
C VAL A 84 -19.81 5.73 16.89
N LEU A 85 -19.15 6.86 17.20
CA LEU A 85 -19.81 8.06 17.71
C LEU A 85 -20.81 8.63 16.71
N ALA A 86 -20.43 8.77 15.44
CA ALA A 86 -21.30 9.26 14.38
C ALA A 86 -22.53 8.35 14.21
N TRP A 87 -22.34 7.03 14.18
CA TRP A 87 -23.42 6.05 14.15
C TRP A 87 -24.37 6.23 15.35
N HIS A 88 -23.82 6.29 16.56
CA HIS A 88 -24.60 6.46 17.77
C HIS A 88 -25.41 7.77 17.75
N MET A 89 -24.80 8.89 17.37
CA MET A 89 -25.48 10.18 17.24
C MET A 89 -26.55 10.18 16.15
N MET A 90 -26.32 9.52 15.01
CA MET A 90 -27.34 9.38 13.96
C MET A 90 -28.55 8.57 14.45
N SER A 91 -28.35 7.59 15.33
CA SER A 91 -29.43 6.78 15.91
C SER A 91 -30.27 7.53 16.94
N LEU A 92 -29.69 8.48 17.68
CA LEU A 92 -30.38 9.27 18.69
C LEU A 92 -30.98 10.57 18.13
N MET A 93 -30.21 11.32 17.35
CA MET A 93 -30.56 12.64 16.85
C MET A 93 -30.04 12.80 15.42
N PHE A 94 -30.88 12.46 14.43
CA PHE A 94 -30.49 12.40 13.02
C PHE A 94 -29.73 13.65 12.52
N MET A 95 -30.24 14.86 12.81
CA MET A 95 -29.60 16.11 12.37
C MET A 95 -28.24 16.34 13.03
N ALA A 96 -28.12 16.17 14.35
CA ALA A 96 -26.85 16.29 15.06
C ALA A 96 -25.85 15.22 14.60
N GLY A 97 -26.32 13.99 14.35
CA GLY A 97 -25.52 12.91 13.80
C GLY A 97 -24.89 13.24 12.46
N ARG A 98 -25.59 13.94 11.56
CA ARG A 98 -25.02 14.37 10.26
C ARG A 98 -23.91 15.41 10.42
N PHE A 99 -24.05 16.35 11.36
CA PHE A 99 -23.00 17.32 11.66
C PHE A 99 -21.74 16.66 12.23
N VAL A 100 -21.89 15.59 13.01
CA VAL A 100 -20.76 14.80 13.53
C VAL A 100 -20.17 13.88 12.43
N ALA A 101 -21.01 13.29 11.59
CA ALA A 101 -20.59 12.37 10.55
C ALA A 101 -19.70 13.02 9.49
N ALA A 102 -19.97 14.27 9.11
CA ALA A 102 -19.18 14.99 8.11
C ALA A 102 -17.67 15.11 8.46
N PRO A 103 -17.26 15.66 9.61
CA PRO A 103 -15.84 15.72 9.99
C PRO A 103 -15.25 14.32 10.24
N VAL A 104 -16.04 13.37 10.77
CA VAL A 104 -15.61 11.97 10.92
C VAL A 104 -15.27 11.34 9.57
N ALA A 105 -16.06 11.61 8.52
CA ALA A 105 -15.78 11.13 7.17
C ALA A 105 -14.47 11.70 6.61
N VAL A 106 -14.17 12.98 6.87
CA VAL A 106 -12.89 13.61 6.48
C VAL A 106 -11.72 12.95 7.21
N ILE A 107 -11.84 12.71 8.52
CA ILE A 107 -10.82 12.01 9.32
C ILE A 107 -10.61 10.58 8.81
N ALA A 108 -11.70 9.86 8.51
CA ALA A 108 -11.64 8.51 7.97
C ALA A 108 -10.94 8.49 6.60
N LEU A 109 -11.24 9.43 5.71
CA LEU A 109 -10.58 9.53 4.40
C LEU A 109 -9.09 9.83 4.54
N ALA A 110 -8.71 10.77 5.41
CA ALA A 110 -7.30 11.08 5.68
C ALA A 110 -6.56 9.88 6.28
N THR A 111 -7.22 9.15 7.18
CA THR A 111 -6.70 7.92 7.78
C THR A 111 -6.49 6.84 6.72
N LEU A 112 -7.46 6.60 5.84
CA LEU A 112 -7.32 5.65 4.75
C LEU A 112 -6.19 6.05 3.79
N ALA A 113 -6.06 7.34 3.47
CA ALA A 113 -4.96 7.83 2.63
C ALA A 113 -3.59 7.54 3.27
N TYR A 114 -3.48 7.81 4.57
CA TYR A 114 -2.26 7.49 5.33
C TYR A 114 -1.99 5.98 5.42
N CYS A 115 -3.03 5.16 5.67
CA CYS A 115 -2.93 3.70 5.66
C CYS A 115 -2.42 3.18 4.33
N SER A 116 -2.98 3.68 3.24
CA SER A 116 -2.61 3.30 1.88
C SER A 116 -1.15 3.64 1.59
N ASN A 117 -0.73 4.85 1.98
CA ASN A 117 0.64 5.27 1.83
C ASN A 117 1.62 4.39 2.61
N CYS A 118 1.33 4.13 3.89
CA CYS A 118 2.15 3.23 4.72
C CYS A 118 2.21 1.81 4.13
N PHE A 119 1.07 1.31 3.65
CA PHE A 119 0.97 0.00 3.02
C PHE A 119 1.88 -0.09 1.79
N LEU A 120 1.75 0.83 0.82
CA LEU A 120 2.60 0.82 -0.38
C LEU A 120 4.07 1.05 -0.07
N GLY A 121 4.38 1.97 0.85
CA GLY A 121 5.75 2.22 1.28
C GLY A 121 6.42 0.97 1.83
N VAL A 122 5.70 0.18 2.65
CA VAL A 122 6.20 -1.10 3.15
C VAL A 122 6.35 -2.13 2.03
N VAL A 123 5.39 -2.24 1.11
CA VAL A 123 5.47 -3.19 -0.03
C VAL A 123 6.69 -2.87 -0.90
N ILE A 124 6.87 -1.60 -1.28
CA ILE A 124 7.94 -1.14 -2.18
C ILE A 124 9.31 -1.23 -1.51
N SER A 125 9.45 -0.76 -0.25
CA SER A 125 10.74 -0.89 0.46
C SER A 125 11.16 -2.36 0.59
N THR A 126 10.22 -3.23 0.95
CA THR A 126 10.52 -4.64 1.14
C THR A 126 10.84 -5.34 -0.19
N SER A 127 10.22 -4.93 -1.30
CA SER A 127 10.47 -5.53 -2.63
C SER A 127 11.86 -5.21 -3.18
N LEU A 128 12.39 -4.02 -2.90
CA LEU A 128 13.73 -3.59 -3.35
C LEU A 128 14.88 -4.27 -2.58
N GLY A 129 14.57 -4.97 -1.50
CA GLY A 129 15.56 -5.65 -0.65
C GLY A 129 16.24 -4.86 0.47
N PRO A 130 16.11 -3.52 0.67
CA PRO A 130 16.50 -2.91 1.93
C PRO A 130 15.54 -3.40 3.02
N THR A 131 16.10 -3.99 4.08
CA THR A 131 15.29 -4.46 5.22
C THR A 131 14.81 -3.31 6.12
N THR A 132 15.19 -2.07 5.80
CA THR A 132 14.87 -0.86 6.55
C THR A 132 13.66 -0.15 5.96
N ILE A 133 12.51 -0.31 6.63
CA ILE A 133 11.20 0.24 6.22
C ILE A 133 11.14 1.78 6.27
N GLY A 134 12.08 2.43 6.97
CA GLY A 134 11.97 3.85 7.36
C GLY A 134 11.90 4.87 6.22
N GLU A 135 12.65 4.67 5.14
CA GLU A 135 12.78 5.67 4.07
C GLU A 135 11.57 5.71 3.13
N ALA A 136 10.82 4.62 3.01
CA ALA A 136 9.72 4.51 2.05
C ALA A 136 8.40 5.13 2.52
N ILE A 137 8.32 5.64 3.76
CA ILE A 137 7.09 6.22 4.32
C ILE A 137 7.15 7.77 4.31
N GLU A 138 8.24 8.38 3.82
CA GLU A 138 8.48 9.83 3.82
C GLU A 138 7.78 10.60 2.67
N SER A 139 6.63 10.15 2.18
CA SER A 139 5.91 10.87 1.13
C SER A 139 5.14 12.09 1.65
N ASP A 140 4.99 13.11 0.80
CA ASP A 140 4.20 14.30 1.11
C ASP A 140 2.73 13.90 1.35
N TRP A 141 2.09 14.47 2.36
CA TRP A 141 0.69 14.18 2.71
C TRP A 141 -0.28 14.45 1.56
N ARG A 142 0.11 15.34 0.66
CA ARG A 142 -0.62 15.65 -0.58
C ARG A 142 -0.67 14.48 -1.54
N GLU A 143 0.32 13.59 -1.49
CA GLU A 143 0.42 12.42 -2.35
C GLU A 143 -0.38 11.23 -1.81
N TRP A 144 -0.64 11.20 -0.50
CA TRP A 144 -1.32 10.08 0.16
C TRP A 144 -2.69 9.79 -0.47
N ILE A 145 -3.45 10.84 -0.82
CA ILE A 145 -4.77 10.66 -1.43
C ILE A 145 -4.70 9.96 -2.79
N TRP A 146 -3.61 10.17 -3.53
CA TRP A 146 -3.38 9.55 -4.83
C TRP A 146 -2.94 8.09 -4.73
N THR A 147 -2.53 7.63 -3.54
CA THR A 147 -2.27 6.21 -3.27
C THR A 147 -3.54 5.40 -3.02
N LEU A 148 -4.67 6.05 -2.69
CA LEU A 148 -5.92 5.35 -2.37
C LEU A 148 -6.39 4.41 -3.50
N PRO A 149 -6.40 4.82 -4.78
CA PRO A 149 -6.82 3.93 -5.86
C PRO A 149 -5.93 2.71 -6.02
N SER A 150 -4.62 2.84 -5.80
CA SER A 150 -3.67 1.74 -5.98
C SER A 150 -3.69 0.73 -4.83
N SER A 151 -4.13 1.08 -3.63
CA SER A 151 -4.32 0.12 -2.53
C SER A 151 -5.79 -0.25 -2.34
N PHE A 152 -6.60 0.70 -1.85
CA PHE A 152 -8.00 0.45 -1.50
C PHE A 152 -8.90 0.37 -2.73
N GLY A 153 -8.57 1.05 -3.83
CA GLY A 153 -9.28 0.87 -5.10
C GLY A 153 -9.12 -0.55 -5.65
N ILE A 154 -7.90 -1.12 -5.56
CA ILE A 154 -7.65 -2.52 -5.92
C ILE A 154 -8.30 -3.49 -4.95
N ALA A 155 -8.30 -3.21 -3.65
CA ALA A 155 -9.06 -3.99 -2.68
C ALA A 155 -10.57 -3.99 -2.98
N ALA A 156 -11.13 -2.84 -3.35
CA ALA A 156 -12.53 -2.72 -3.74
C ALA A 156 -12.82 -3.49 -5.04
N ALA A 157 -11.93 -3.45 -6.03
CA ALA A 157 -12.06 -4.22 -7.27
C ALA A 157 -12.03 -5.74 -7.01
N ALA A 158 -11.11 -6.21 -6.16
CA ALA A 158 -11.05 -7.60 -5.73
C ALA A 158 -12.33 -8.03 -4.99
N LEU A 159 -12.84 -7.18 -4.10
CA LEU A 159 -14.10 -7.42 -3.38
C LEU A 159 -15.30 -7.46 -4.32
N ALA A 160 -15.35 -6.57 -5.31
CA ALA A 160 -16.40 -6.55 -6.32
C ALA A 160 -16.39 -7.85 -7.14
N LEU A 161 -15.22 -8.32 -7.56
CA LEU A 161 -15.06 -9.60 -8.25
C LEU A 161 -15.48 -10.77 -7.36
N GLY A 162 -15.04 -10.79 -6.09
CA GLY A 162 -15.45 -11.80 -5.13
C GLY A 162 -16.96 -11.83 -4.92
N THR A 163 -17.59 -10.66 -4.82
CA THR A 163 -19.04 -10.53 -4.69
C THR A 163 -19.75 -11.03 -5.94
N ALA A 164 -19.27 -10.67 -7.13
CA ALA A 164 -19.85 -11.13 -8.40
C ALA A 164 -19.83 -12.66 -8.51
N ILE A 165 -18.72 -13.31 -8.14
CA ILE A 165 -18.62 -14.78 -8.12
C ILE A 165 -19.50 -15.38 -7.02
N GLY A 166 -19.53 -14.78 -5.82
CA GLY A 166 -20.36 -15.24 -4.71
C GLY A 166 -21.87 -15.20 -5.00
N LEU A 167 -22.32 -14.30 -5.88
CA LEU A 167 -23.71 -14.26 -6.35
C LEU A 167 -24.11 -15.48 -7.20
N LEU A 168 -23.14 -16.21 -7.74
CA LEU A 168 -23.35 -17.43 -8.54
C LEU A 168 -23.45 -18.71 -7.68
N VAL A 169 -23.25 -18.60 -6.37
CA VAL A 169 -23.24 -19.73 -5.42
C VAL A 169 -24.44 -19.62 -4.46
N GLU A 170 -24.77 -20.72 -3.78
CA GLU A 170 -25.84 -20.76 -2.79
C GLU A 170 -25.71 -19.68 -1.71
N PRO A 171 -26.83 -19.12 -1.20
CA PRO A 171 -26.78 -18.05 -0.20
C PRO A 171 -25.99 -18.39 1.06
N ALA A 172 -25.98 -19.67 1.47
CA ALA A 172 -25.23 -20.14 2.63
C ALA A 172 -23.71 -20.04 2.46
N GLU A 173 -23.22 -20.16 1.22
CA GLU A 173 -21.78 -20.17 0.90
C GLU A 173 -21.27 -18.83 0.37
N ARG A 174 -22.19 -17.95 -0.06
CA ARG A 174 -21.87 -16.65 -0.68
C ARG A 174 -20.80 -15.86 0.06
N ARG A 175 -20.91 -15.73 1.40
CA ARG A 175 -19.95 -14.98 2.21
C ARG A 175 -18.55 -15.58 2.15
N THR A 176 -18.46 -16.90 2.28
CA THR A 176 -17.19 -17.64 2.23
C THR A 176 -16.56 -17.52 0.85
N THR A 177 -17.33 -17.73 -0.22
CA THR A 177 -16.88 -17.57 -1.60
C THR A 177 -16.37 -16.16 -1.87
N THR A 178 -17.14 -15.12 -1.48
CA THR A 178 -16.70 -13.73 -1.63
C THR A 178 -15.37 -13.48 -0.92
N THR A 179 -15.24 -13.96 0.32
CA THR A 179 -14.02 -13.76 1.13
C THR A 179 -12.83 -14.45 0.48
N ILE A 180 -12.95 -15.73 0.12
CA ILE A 180 -11.88 -16.50 -0.51
C ILE A 180 -11.45 -15.87 -1.83
N VAL A 181 -12.40 -15.56 -2.72
CA VAL A 181 -12.06 -14.95 -4.02
C VAL A 181 -11.39 -13.59 -3.83
N THR A 182 -11.87 -12.76 -2.91
CA THR A 182 -11.25 -11.45 -2.61
C THR A 182 -9.81 -11.63 -2.12
N LEU A 183 -9.57 -12.55 -1.20
CA LEU A 183 -8.24 -12.83 -0.64
C LEU A 183 -7.28 -13.41 -1.67
N LEU A 184 -7.77 -14.20 -2.62
CA LEU A 184 -6.96 -14.74 -3.71
C LEU A 184 -6.63 -13.68 -4.76
N THR A 185 -7.61 -12.86 -5.13
CA THR A 185 -7.48 -11.91 -6.25
C THR A 185 -6.76 -10.63 -5.85
N TYR A 186 -6.99 -10.10 -4.65
CA TYR A 186 -6.36 -8.85 -4.19
C TYR A 186 -4.82 -8.83 -4.33
N PRO A 187 -4.04 -9.78 -3.79
CA PRO A 187 -2.58 -9.75 -3.91
C PRO A 187 -2.09 -9.85 -5.36
N ILE A 188 -2.80 -10.60 -6.21
CA ILE A 188 -2.47 -10.73 -7.64
C ILE A 188 -2.65 -9.39 -8.36
N LEU A 189 -3.80 -8.74 -8.15
CA LEU A 189 -4.09 -7.44 -8.75
C LEU A 189 -3.13 -6.37 -8.20
N GLN A 190 -2.91 -6.34 -6.88
CA GLN A 190 -2.03 -5.38 -6.22
C GLN A 190 -0.60 -5.45 -6.78
N LEU A 191 0.00 -6.65 -6.80
CA LEU A 191 1.35 -6.84 -7.34
C LEU A 191 1.40 -6.55 -8.83
N SER A 192 0.36 -6.92 -9.59
CA SER A 192 0.29 -6.59 -11.02
C SER A 192 0.26 -5.09 -11.26
N THR A 193 -0.47 -4.31 -10.47
CA THR A 193 -0.51 -2.84 -10.62
C THR A 193 0.79 -2.15 -10.23
N LEU A 194 1.52 -2.71 -9.26
CA LEU A 194 2.84 -2.20 -8.89
C LEU A 194 3.86 -2.47 -9.99
N GLU A 195 3.80 -3.65 -10.60
CA GLU A 195 4.68 -4.05 -11.69
C GLU A 195 4.40 -3.26 -12.98
N THR A 196 3.13 -3.01 -13.32
CA THR A 196 2.76 -2.20 -14.50
C THR A 196 2.82 -0.70 -14.26
N GLY A 197 2.90 -0.26 -13.00
CA GLY A 197 2.77 1.15 -12.62
C GLY A 197 1.39 1.74 -12.90
N SER A 198 0.36 0.92 -13.16
CA SER A 198 -0.96 1.38 -13.60
C SER A 198 -2.09 0.60 -12.93
N VAL A 199 -2.97 1.33 -12.22
CA VAL A 199 -4.21 0.80 -11.60
C VAL A 199 -5.19 0.26 -12.65
N LEU A 200 -5.16 0.83 -13.86
CA LEU A 200 -6.06 0.45 -14.97
C LEU A 200 -5.62 -0.82 -15.70
N GLN A 201 -4.37 -1.26 -15.50
CA GLN A 201 -3.81 -2.45 -16.13
C GLN A 201 -3.30 -3.43 -15.06
N PRO A 202 -4.20 -4.10 -14.31
CA PRO A 202 -3.83 -4.98 -13.20
C PRO A 202 -3.42 -6.38 -13.69
N PHE A 203 -2.80 -6.48 -14.87
CA PHE A 203 -2.34 -7.74 -15.44
C PHE A 203 -0.86 -7.62 -15.81
N SER A 204 -0.02 -8.28 -15.01
CA SER A 204 1.42 -8.39 -15.25
C SER A 204 1.80 -9.83 -15.54
N ALA A 205 2.35 -10.09 -16.73
CA ALA A 205 2.75 -11.45 -17.13
C ALA A 205 3.72 -12.12 -16.13
N PRO A 206 4.76 -11.42 -15.59
CA PRO A 206 5.60 -11.94 -14.52
C PRO A 206 4.83 -12.43 -13.29
N VAL A 207 3.90 -11.62 -12.78
CA VAL A 207 3.11 -11.95 -11.59
C VAL A 207 2.24 -13.18 -11.84
N TRP A 208 1.55 -13.24 -12.98
CA TRP A 208 0.72 -14.40 -13.34
C TRP A 208 1.54 -15.67 -13.57
N ARG A 209 2.70 -15.57 -14.22
CA ARG A 209 3.63 -16.70 -14.37
C ARG A 209 4.09 -17.22 -13.02
N SER A 210 4.33 -16.33 -12.06
CA SER A 210 4.81 -16.69 -10.73
C SER A 210 3.83 -17.55 -9.92
N LEU A 211 2.52 -17.50 -10.22
CA LEU A 211 1.53 -18.37 -9.59
C LEU A 211 1.82 -19.85 -9.89
N VAL A 212 2.36 -20.14 -11.07
CA VAL A 212 2.70 -21.49 -11.51
C VAL A 212 4.14 -21.85 -11.14
N THR A 213 5.09 -20.91 -11.26
CA THR A 213 6.50 -21.21 -10.96
C THR A 213 6.83 -21.20 -9.47
N LYS A 214 6.06 -20.46 -8.65
CA LYS A 214 6.30 -20.29 -7.20
C LYS A 214 5.06 -20.54 -6.34
N PRO A 215 4.37 -21.68 -6.47
CA PRO A 215 3.12 -21.94 -5.76
C PRO A 215 3.30 -21.91 -4.24
N HIS A 216 4.48 -22.28 -3.72
CA HIS A 216 4.79 -22.27 -2.29
C HIS A 216 4.79 -20.85 -1.71
N ALA A 217 5.38 -19.87 -2.41
CA ALA A 217 5.45 -18.49 -1.94
C ALA A 217 4.04 -17.86 -1.89
N TRP A 218 3.23 -18.11 -2.92
CA TRP A 218 1.83 -17.72 -2.97
C TRP A 218 0.99 -18.39 -1.88
N CYS A 219 1.19 -19.68 -1.64
CA CYS A 219 0.49 -20.42 -0.60
C CYS A 219 0.72 -19.79 0.79
N VAL A 220 1.96 -19.43 1.12
CA VAL A 220 2.28 -18.75 2.39
C VAL A 220 1.53 -17.43 2.51
N VAL A 221 1.51 -16.60 1.45
CA VAL A 221 0.78 -15.33 1.44
C VAL A 221 -0.71 -15.56 1.63
N PHE A 222 -1.32 -16.49 0.89
CA PHE A 222 -2.76 -16.76 1.01
C PHE A 222 -3.15 -17.30 2.39
N LEU A 223 -2.38 -18.23 2.96
CA LEU A 223 -2.63 -18.75 4.30
C LEU A 223 -2.48 -17.67 5.37
N ALA A 224 -1.45 -16.82 5.24
CA ALA A 224 -1.25 -15.70 6.16
C ALA A 224 -2.38 -14.67 6.05
N SER A 225 -2.81 -14.32 4.84
CA SER A 225 -3.95 -13.40 4.61
C SER A 225 -5.24 -13.95 5.20
N LEU A 226 -5.53 -15.24 4.99
CA LEU A 226 -6.70 -15.89 5.56
C LEU A 226 -6.65 -15.87 7.09
N ALA A 227 -5.50 -16.22 7.68
CA ALA A 227 -5.33 -16.22 9.14
C ALA A 227 -5.47 -14.80 9.73
N LEU A 228 -4.96 -13.77 9.05
CA LEU A 228 -5.11 -12.38 9.48
C LEU A 228 -6.58 -11.94 9.43
N VAL A 229 -7.29 -12.21 8.33
CA VAL A 229 -8.69 -11.80 8.18
C VAL A 229 -9.62 -12.58 9.10
N GLU A 230 -9.52 -13.91 9.15
CA GLU A 230 -10.33 -14.73 10.05
C GLU A 230 -10.00 -14.45 11.53
N GLY A 231 -8.73 -14.20 11.85
CA GLY A 231 -8.31 -13.81 13.19
C GLY A 231 -8.94 -12.49 13.62
N LEU A 232 -8.87 -11.46 12.77
CA LEU A 232 -9.48 -10.16 13.03
C LEU A 232 -11.00 -10.23 13.11
N LEU A 233 -11.66 -10.98 12.21
CA LEU A 233 -13.11 -11.20 12.23
C LEU A 233 -13.53 -11.97 13.49
N GLY A 234 -12.77 -12.98 13.89
CA GLY A 234 -13.01 -13.75 15.12
C GLY A 234 -12.90 -12.89 16.38
N ILE A 235 -11.94 -11.95 16.42
CA ILE A 235 -11.82 -10.99 17.53
C ILE A 235 -12.98 -9.99 17.48
N ALA A 236 -13.25 -9.40 16.31
CA ALA A 236 -14.34 -8.43 16.14
C ALA A 236 -15.71 -9.00 16.53
N THR A 237 -16.03 -10.22 16.10
CA THR A 237 -17.32 -10.86 16.44
C THR A 237 -17.46 -11.17 17.93
N ARG A 238 -16.36 -11.40 18.66
CA ARG A 238 -16.38 -11.57 20.11
C ARG A 238 -16.52 -10.24 20.83
N THR A 239 -15.80 -9.21 20.41
CA THR A 239 -15.84 -7.88 21.03
C THR A 239 -17.12 -7.11 20.70
N LEU A 240 -17.85 -7.47 19.64
CA LEU A 240 -19.17 -6.91 19.34
C LEU A 240 -20.24 -7.20 20.42
N ARG A 241 -19.98 -8.12 21.35
CA ARG A 241 -20.83 -8.34 22.53
C ARG A 241 -20.62 -7.28 23.61
N ASP A 242 -19.47 -6.63 23.58
CA ASP A 242 -19.12 -5.51 24.46
C ASP A 242 -19.58 -4.20 23.82
N PRO A 243 -19.49 -3.07 24.54
CA PRO A 243 -19.83 -1.78 23.95
C PRO A 243 -19.02 -1.50 22.67
N PRO A 244 -19.64 -0.89 21.64
CA PRO A 244 -19.04 -0.78 20.30
C PRO A 244 -17.71 -0.02 20.27
N TYR A 245 -17.48 0.87 21.24
CA TYR A 245 -16.21 1.57 21.41
C TYR A 245 -15.05 0.65 21.79
N LEU A 246 -15.30 -0.44 22.53
CA LEU A 246 -14.27 -1.41 22.88
C LEU A 246 -13.85 -2.23 21.67
N THR A 247 -14.81 -2.60 20.81
CA THR A 247 -14.53 -3.23 19.52
C THR A 247 -13.60 -2.34 18.69
N ALA A 248 -13.93 -1.06 18.54
CA ALA A 248 -13.09 -0.11 17.82
C ALA A 248 -11.69 0.02 18.45
N ALA A 249 -11.60 0.17 19.78
CA ALA A 249 -10.33 0.34 20.48
C ALA A 249 -9.39 -0.87 20.41
N VAL A 250 -9.92 -2.08 20.25
CA VAL A 250 -9.12 -3.32 20.17
C VAL A 250 -8.85 -3.73 18.73
N VAL A 251 -9.88 -3.73 17.87
CA VAL A 251 -9.78 -4.25 16.51
C VAL A 251 -9.02 -3.29 15.60
N ALA A 252 -9.17 -1.97 15.77
CA ALA A 252 -8.46 -1.01 14.92
C ALA A 252 -6.93 -1.11 15.03
N PRO A 253 -6.33 -1.17 16.25
CA PRO A 253 -4.89 -1.41 16.39
C PRO A 253 -4.41 -2.72 15.76
N LEU A 254 -5.13 -3.80 16.01
CA LEU A 254 -4.79 -5.12 15.47
C LEU A 254 -4.91 -5.13 13.94
N GLY A 255 -5.90 -4.43 13.39
CA GLY A 255 -6.07 -4.24 11.96
C GLY A 255 -4.91 -3.46 11.33
N ALA A 256 -4.45 -2.39 11.98
CA ALA A 256 -3.29 -1.61 11.52
C ALA A 256 -2.00 -2.46 11.52
N VAL A 257 -1.76 -3.23 12.59
CA VAL A 257 -0.61 -4.15 12.67
C VAL A 257 -0.71 -5.25 11.61
N GLY A 258 -1.89 -5.87 11.46
CA GLY A 258 -2.14 -6.89 10.46
C GLY A 258 -1.92 -6.37 9.04
N LEU A 259 -2.33 -5.13 8.75
CA LEU A 259 -2.12 -4.47 7.46
C LEU A 259 -0.63 -4.31 7.15
N LEU A 260 0.20 -3.91 8.12
CA LEU A 260 1.65 -3.75 7.93
C LEU A 260 2.37 -5.10 7.76
N ILE A 261 1.97 -6.12 8.52
CA ILE A 261 2.48 -7.50 8.33
C ILE A 261 2.15 -7.98 6.92
N TYR A 262 0.93 -7.73 6.48
CA TYR A 262 0.49 -8.14 5.15
C TYR A 262 1.24 -7.39 4.02
N ALA A 263 1.42 -6.07 4.16
CA ALA A 263 2.23 -5.27 3.26
C ALA A 263 3.66 -5.83 3.12
N TRP A 264 4.28 -6.18 4.25
CA TRP A 264 5.61 -6.76 4.28
C TRP A 264 5.66 -8.12 3.54
N LEU A 265 4.68 -9.00 3.77
CA LEU A 265 4.59 -10.28 3.06
C LEU A 265 4.47 -10.11 1.55
N LEU A 266 3.67 -9.14 1.10
CA LEU A 266 3.54 -8.83 -0.33
C LEU A 266 4.84 -8.29 -0.92
N GLY A 267 5.55 -7.43 -0.21
CA GLY A 267 6.86 -6.96 -0.65
C GLY A 267 7.90 -8.08 -0.74
N GLN A 268 7.90 -9.03 0.20
CA GLN A 268 8.76 -10.23 0.10
C GLN A 268 8.39 -11.09 -1.12
N LEU A 269 7.10 -11.29 -1.38
CA LEU A 269 6.65 -12.02 -2.57
C LEU A 269 7.08 -11.30 -3.86
N ALA A 270 6.92 -9.98 -3.93
CA ALA A 270 7.38 -9.17 -5.07
C ALA A 270 8.88 -9.32 -5.30
N ARG A 271 9.69 -9.27 -4.24
CA ARG A 271 11.14 -9.50 -4.32
C ARG A 271 11.46 -10.88 -4.87
N VAL A 272 10.77 -11.90 -4.39
CA VAL A 272 10.96 -13.26 -4.87
C VAL A 272 10.62 -13.34 -6.36
N ILE A 273 9.53 -12.72 -6.82
CA ILE A 273 9.13 -12.67 -8.23
C ILE A 273 10.22 -12.02 -9.09
N SER A 274 10.75 -10.86 -8.69
CA SER A 274 11.72 -10.10 -9.48
C SER A 274 13.10 -10.76 -9.62
N THR A 275 13.49 -11.64 -8.69
CA THR A 275 14.80 -12.33 -8.76
C THR A 275 14.90 -13.43 -9.83
N GLU A 276 13.82 -13.77 -10.53
CA GLU A 276 13.81 -14.80 -11.58
C GLU A 276 13.80 -14.25 -13.01
N GLU A 277 13.72 -12.94 -13.19
CA GLU A 277 13.89 -12.28 -14.49
C GLU A 277 15.37 -12.14 -14.86
#